data_AF-X0TI35-F1
#
_entry.id   AF-X0TI35-F1
#
_cell.length_a   1.000
_cell.length_b   1.000
_cell.length_c   1.000
_cell.angle_alpha   90.00
_cell.angle_beta   90.00
_cell.angle_gamma   90.00
#
_symmetry.space_group_name_H-M   'P 1'
#
loop_
_entity.id
_entity.type
_entity.pdbx_description
1 polymer ?
#
loop_
_entity_poly.entity_id
_entity_poly.type
_entity_poly.pdbx_seq_one_letter_code
_entity_poly.pdbx_strand_id
1 'polypeptide(L)'
;FHLLNEAKDIPSHPYYKFKRPLDWEGIAEHFTDDKDISISPDILRDKIYGGWVGQVCGASMGTAIEGYTHDALVHVFGDKLGTYIYEPSTINDDITYEIAFLLAYEEFKQNITSNDIALKWVAYIPFGWSAEYIALENLKRGIYPPLSGQIANPYQEWIGAQMRCMVQGLVSPGKPRKAAKLAFLDSQISHSGNGIYGGIHSAVLTSLAFLYDEPRSIIKKSVEYIPEGTEFKEVVSTVIRWCEEAGNWEEVLRK
;
A
#
# COMPACT_ATOMS: atom_id res chain seq x y z
N PHE A 1 11.48 8.30 21.50
CA PHE A 1 10.13 8.90 21.36
C PHE A 1 9.89 10.15 22.19
N HIS A 2 10.47 10.30 23.39
CA HIS A 2 10.25 11.50 24.22
C HIS A 2 10.43 12.83 23.47
N LEU A 3 11.59 13.04 22.82
CA LEU A 3 11.83 14.27 22.05
C LEU A 3 10.85 14.50 20.89
N LEU A 4 10.37 13.43 20.25
CA LEU A 4 9.37 13.54 19.17
C LEU A 4 8.00 13.94 19.74
N ASN A 5 7.63 13.40 20.91
CA ASN A 5 6.37 13.71 21.58
C ASN A 5 6.35 15.12 22.21
N GLU A 6 7.52 15.68 22.50
CA GLU A 6 7.69 17.03 23.05
C GLU A 6 8.09 18.07 22.01
N ALA A 7 8.37 17.64 20.78
CA ALA A 7 8.70 18.55 19.69
C ALA A 7 7.54 19.52 19.46
N LYS A 8 7.87 20.81 19.34
CA LYS A 8 6.88 21.83 19.02
C LYS A 8 6.55 21.74 17.54
N ASP A 9 5.26 21.85 17.23
CA ASP A 9 4.79 22.07 15.88
C ASP A 9 5.48 23.29 15.25
N ILE A 10 5.74 23.22 13.95
CA ILE A 10 6.26 24.34 13.14
C ILE A 10 5.05 24.93 12.40
N PRO A 11 4.35 25.97 12.90
CA PRO A 11 3.02 26.32 12.39
C PRO A 11 2.99 26.75 10.91
N SER A 12 4.12 27.20 10.38
CA SER A 12 4.30 27.58 8.98
C SER A 12 4.67 26.43 8.05
N HIS A 13 4.80 25.20 8.56
CA HIS A 13 5.22 24.06 7.74
C HIS A 13 4.16 23.76 6.67
N PRO A 14 4.56 23.57 5.39
CA PRO A 14 3.60 23.33 4.30
C PRO A 14 2.69 22.13 4.52
N TYR A 15 3.09 21.16 5.33
CA TYR A 15 2.29 19.98 5.72
C TYR A 15 0.88 20.37 6.21
N TYR A 16 0.75 21.45 6.98
CA TYR A 16 -0.54 21.86 7.55
C TYR A 16 -1.55 22.39 6.52
N LYS A 17 -1.14 22.58 5.25
CA LYS A 17 -2.07 22.97 4.17
C LYS A 17 -2.92 21.80 3.67
N PHE A 18 -2.49 20.56 3.94
CA PHE A 18 -3.15 19.37 3.43
C PHE A 18 -4.24 18.88 4.38
N LYS A 19 -5.32 18.38 3.80
CA LYS A 19 -6.35 17.64 4.52
C LYS A 19 -5.81 16.28 4.93
N ARG A 20 -6.31 15.75 6.04
CA ARG A 20 -5.93 14.43 6.57
C ARG A 20 -7.15 13.68 7.14
N PRO A 21 -8.14 13.30 6.31
CA PRO A 21 -9.24 12.44 6.76
C PRO A 21 -8.70 11.09 7.24
N LEU A 22 -9.09 10.66 8.43
CA LEU A 22 -8.57 9.44 9.09
C LEU A 22 -9.58 8.32 9.19
N ASP A 23 -10.87 8.62 9.05
CA ASP A 23 -11.95 7.64 9.06
C ASP A 23 -12.37 7.27 7.63
N TRP A 24 -13.13 6.18 7.53
CA TRP A 24 -13.57 5.69 6.23
C TRP A 24 -14.54 6.66 5.55
N GLU A 25 -15.43 7.26 6.33
CA GLU A 25 -16.47 8.16 5.85
C GLU A 25 -15.87 9.39 5.17
N GLY A 26 -14.86 10.02 5.79
CA GLY A 26 -14.15 11.15 5.21
C GLY A 26 -13.22 10.76 4.07
N ILE A 27 -12.65 9.55 4.08
CA ILE A 27 -11.80 9.06 2.99
C ILE A 27 -12.63 8.74 1.73
N ALA A 28 -13.79 8.11 1.90
CA ALA A 28 -14.60 7.56 0.82
C ALA A 28 -15.77 8.46 0.40
N GLU A 29 -15.81 9.70 0.89
CA GLU A 29 -16.89 10.68 0.67
C GLU A 29 -17.19 10.89 -0.83
N HIS A 30 -16.15 10.96 -1.67
CA HIS A 30 -16.22 11.21 -3.10
C HIS A 30 -16.08 9.94 -3.97
N PHE A 31 -15.85 8.78 -3.37
CA PHE A 31 -15.67 7.53 -4.11
C PHE A 31 -16.99 7.10 -4.77
N THR A 32 -16.93 6.73 -6.04
CA THR A 32 -18.08 6.17 -6.75
C THR A 32 -18.36 4.73 -6.36
N ASP A 33 -19.63 4.33 -6.43
CA ASP A 33 -20.04 2.95 -6.16
C ASP A 33 -19.52 1.99 -7.23
N ASP A 34 -19.22 0.78 -6.77
CA ASP A 34 -18.74 -0.28 -7.65
C ASP A 34 -19.84 -0.73 -8.63
N LYS A 35 -19.48 -0.86 -9.90
CA LYS A 35 -20.38 -1.36 -10.95
C LYS A 35 -20.36 -2.88 -10.96
N ASP A 36 -21.50 -3.51 -11.22
CA ASP A 36 -21.56 -4.94 -11.50
C ASP A 36 -21.07 -5.21 -12.92
N ILE A 37 -19.88 -5.80 -13.00
CA ILE A 37 -19.20 -6.13 -14.24
C ILE A 37 -18.94 -7.63 -14.21
N SER A 38 -19.30 -8.32 -15.30
CA SER A 38 -18.97 -9.73 -15.49
C SER A 38 -17.59 -9.85 -16.11
N ILE A 39 -16.67 -10.50 -15.39
CA ILE A 39 -15.32 -10.84 -15.87
C ILE A 39 -15.32 -12.36 -16.11
N SER A 40 -14.79 -12.82 -17.25
CA SER A 40 -14.77 -14.25 -17.54
C SER A 40 -13.89 -15.00 -16.54
N PRO A 41 -14.22 -16.27 -16.20
CA PRO A 41 -13.40 -17.07 -15.29
C PRO A 41 -11.94 -17.21 -15.72
N ASP A 42 -11.68 -17.29 -17.03
CA ASP A 42 -10.32 -17.41 -17.56
C ASP A 42 -9.51 -16.14 -17.37
N ILE A 43 -10.09 -14.96 -17.66
CA ILE A 43 -9.44 -13.66 -17.42
C ILE A 43 -9.20 -13.46 -15.92
N LEU A 44 -10.18 -13.83 -15.10
CA LEU A 44 -10.07 -13.73 -13.65
C LEU A 44 -8.91 -14.58 -13.13
N ARG A 45 -8.84 -15.84 -13.55
CA ARG A 45 -7.76 -16.76 -13.15
C ARG A 45 -6.40 -16.26 -13.60
N ASP A 46 -6.29 -15.83 -14.85
CA ASP A 46 -5.03 -15.34 -15.43
C ASP A 46 -4.52 -14.08 -14.72
N LYS A 47 -5.38 -13.06 -14.55
CA LYS A 47 -5.00 -11.81 -13.86
C LYS A 47 -4.72 -12.02 -12.37
N ILE A 48 -5.46 -12.88 -11.66
CA ILE A 48 -5.15 -13.22 -10.26
C ILE A 48 -3.79 -13.91 -10.17
N TYR A 49 -3.54 -14.90 -11.02
CA TYR A 49 -2.26 -15.63 -11.03
C TYR A 49 -1.10 -14.69 -11.36
N GLY A 50 -1.23 -13.87 -12.40
CA GLY A 50 -0.22 -12.89 -12.80
C GLY A 50 0.03 -11.82 -11.72
N GLY A 51 -1.02 -11.34 -11.05
CA GLY A 51 -0.90 -10.40 -9.95
C GLY A 51 -0.14 -11.00 -8.76
N TRP A 52 -0.51 -12.21 -8.34
CA TRP A 52 0.15 -12.90 -7.22
C TRP A 52 1.62 -13.23 -7.54
N VAL A 53 1.89 -13.83 -8.70
CA VAL A 53 3.25 -14.18 -9.11
C VAL A 53 4.10 -12.93 -9.34
N GLY A 54 3.55 -11.89 -9.97
CA GLY A 54 4.26 -10.64 -10.21
C GLY A 54 4.72 -9.98 -8.91
N GLN A 55 3.89 -10.03 -7.87
CA GLN A 55 4.24 -9.51 -6.56
C GLN A 55 5.38 -10.32 -5.90
N VAL A 56 5.27 -11.65 -5.89
CA VAL A 56 6.35 -12.53 -5.37
C VAL A 56 7.65 -12.28 -6.12
N CYS A 57 7.59 -12.18 -7.46
CA CYS A 57 8.75 -11.88 -8.29
C CYS A 57 9.37 -10.52 -7.94
N GLY A 58 8.56 -9.46 -7.83
CA GLY A 58 9.01 -8.11 -7.50
C GLY A 58 9.67 -8.04 -6.12
N ALA A 59 9.02 -8.63 -5.11
CA ALA A 59 9.54 -8.74 -3.75
C ALA A 59 10.91 -9.44 -3.72
N SER A 60 11.01 -10.63 -4.33
CA SER A 60 12.26 -11.40 -4.36
C SER A 60 13.39 -10.68 -5.11
N MET A 61 13.08 -9.91 -6.15
CA MET A 61 14.07 -9.12 -6.90
C MET A 61 14.55 -7.91 -6.10
N GLY A 62 13.63 -7.21 -5.43
CA GLY A 62 13.88 -5.95 -4.73
C GLY A 62 14.73 -6.12 -3.46
N THR A 63 14.51 -7.18 -2.68
CA THR A 63 15.19 -7.40 -1.39
C THR A 63 16.72 -7.36 -1.50
N ALA A 64 17.29 -7.83 -2.61
CA ALA A 64 18.75 -7.85 -2.77
C ALA A 64 19.39 -6.47 -2.99
N ILE A 65 18.59 -5.48 -3.38
CA ILE A 65 19.03 -4.11 -3.71
C ILE A 65 18.40 -3.05 -2.79
N GLU A 66 17.68 -3.48 -1.77
CA GLU A 66 17.02 -2.59 -0.82
C GLU A 66 18.03 -1.71 -0.08
N GLY A 67 17.69 -0.43 0.09
CA GLY A 67 18.52 0.56 0.79
C GLY A 67 19.62 1.21 -0.06
N TYR A 68 19.79 0.84 -1.33
CA TYR A 68 20.76 1.45 -2.23
C TYR A 68 20.13 2.45 -3.20
N THR A 69 20.89 3.49 -3.55
CA THR A 69 20.46 4.48 -4.55
C THR A 69 20.63 3.95 -5.97
N HIS A 70 19.85 4.48 -6.91
CA HIS A 70 19.96 4.12 -8.33
C HIS A 70 21.41 4.24 -8.86
N ASP A 71 22.11 5.34 -8.56
CA ASP A 71 23.48 5.56 -9.05
C ASP A 71 24.48 4.53 -8.50
N ALA A 72 24.33 4.15 -7.23
CA ALA A 72 25.15 3.11 -6.63
C ALA A 72 24.90 1.74 -7.29
N LEU A 73 23.63 1.43 -7.58
CA LEU A 73 23.26 0.19 -8.26
C LEU A 73 23.78 0.15 -9.70
N VAL A 74 23.67 1.25 -10.46
CA VAL A 74 24.25 1.35 -11.81
C VAL A 74 25.77 1.18 -11.76
N HIS A 75 26.44 1.81 -10.79
CA HIS A 75 27.89 1.68 -10.64
C HIS A 75 28.33 0.24 -10.38
N VAL A 76 27.60 -0.51 -9.55
CA VAL A 76 27.96 -1.89 -9.16
C VAL A 76 27.53 -2.92 -10.20
N PHE A 77 26.32 -2.79 -10.75
CA PHE A 77 25.71 -3.84 -11.58
C PHE A 77 25.68 -3.51 -13.07
N GLY A 78 25.78 -2.24 -13.46
CA GLY A 78 25.73 -1.81 -14.86
C GLY A 78 24.55 -2.44 -15.61
N ASP A 79 24.85 -3.08 -16.74
CA ASP A 79 23.87 -3.72 -17.62
C ASP A 79 23.14 -4.92 -16.99
N LYS A 80 23.56 -5.40 -15.82
CA LYS A 80 22.84 -6.44 -15.09
C LYS A 80 21.64 -5.89 -14.30
N LEU A 81 21.59 -4.57 -14.07
CA LEU A 81 20.48 -3.92 -13.39
C LEU A 81 19.20 -4.11 -14.22
N GLY A 82 18.14 -4.64 -13.60
CA GLY A 82 16.92 -5.06 -14.30
C GLY A 82 16.80 -6.58 -14.51
N THR A 83 17.79 -7.35 -14.07
CA THR A 83 17.75 -8.83 -14.04
C THR A 83 17.80 -9.35 -12.60
N TYR A 84 17.51 -10.65 -12.39
CA TYR A 84 17.78 -11.31 -11.11
C TYR A 84 19.28 -11.49 -10.92
N ILE A 85 19.88 -10.54 -10.23
CA ILE A 85 21.32 -10.50 -9.94
C ILE A 85 21.74 -11.43 -8.79
N TYR A 86 20.78 -12.03 -8.08
CA TYR A 86 20.96 -13.03 -7.03
C TYR A 86 19.86 -14.11 -7.13
N GLU A 87 20.08 -15.24 -6.46
CA GLU A 87 19.06 -16.28 -6.30
C GLU A 87 17.86 -15.70 -5.53
N PRO A 88 16.64 -15.77 -6.06
CA PRO A 88 15.44 -15.25 -5.40
C PRO A 88 15.21 -15.90 -4.03
N SER A 89 15.05 -15.08 -2.99
CA SER A 89 14.55 -15.54 -1.69
C SER A 89 13.02 -15.51 -1.69
N THR A 90 12.40 -16.55 -1.13
CA THR A 90 10.95 -16.58 -0.85
C THR A 90 10.61 -16.06 0.55
N ILE A 91 11.61 -15.70 1.35
CA ILE A 91 11.42 -15.12 2.68
C ILE A 91 11.32 -13.61 2.51
N ASN A 92 10.11 -13.08 2.65
CA ASN A 92 9.80 -11.65 2.53
C ASN A 92 8.56 -11.33 3.38
N ASP A 93 8.57 -10.18 4.04
CA ASP A 93 7.53 -9.74 4.96
C ASP A 93 6.29 -9.19 4.23
N ASP A 94 6.43 -8.60 3.04
CA ASP A 94 5.32 -8.13 2.19
C ASP A 94 4.24 -9.20 2.03
N ILE A 95 4.65 -10.43 1.68
CA ILE A 95 3.73 -11.56 1.47
C ILE A 95 3.14 -12.08 2.78
N THR A 96 3.86 -11.95 3.88
CA THR A 96 3.43 -12.49 5.19
C THR A 96 2.16 -11.80 5.68
N TYR A 97 2.08 -10.48 5.54
CA TYR A 97 0.89 -9.72 5.91
C TYR A 97 -0.30 -10.02 5.00
N GLU A 98 -0.06 -10.25 3.71
CA GLU A 98 -1.12 -10.62 2.77
C GLU A 98 -1.74 -11.97 3.07
N ILE A 99 -0.92 -12.97 3.45
CA ILE A 99 -1.42 -14.27 3.88
C ILE A 99 -2.27 -14.11 5.14
N ALA A 100 -1.85 -13.29 6.11
CA ALA A 100 -2.65 -13.01 7.31
C ALA A 100 -4.01 -12.37 6.97
N PHE A 101 -4.02 -11.42 6.02
CA PHE A 101 -5.26 -10.85 5.50
C PHE A 101 -6.13 -11.92 4.81
N LEU A 102 -5.57 -12.75 3.94
CA LEU A 102 -6.32 -13.79 3.22
C LEU A 102 -6.95 -14.81 4.17
N LEU A 103 -6.25 -15.20 5.24
CA LEU A 103 -6.79 -16.08 6.28
C LEU A 103 -7.96 -15.44 7.03
N ALA A 104 -7.89 -14.15 7.34
CA ALA A 104 -9.02 -13.43 7.92
C ALA A 104 -10.19 -13.32 6.93
N TYR A 105 -9.89 -12.96 5.68
CA TYR A 105 -10.91 -12.80 4.65
C TYR A 105 -11.59 -14.11 4.29
N GLU A 106 -10.88 -15.23 4.31
CA GLU A 106 -11.46 -16.56 4.12
C GLU A 106 -12.52 -16.87 5.18
N GLU A 107 -12.26 -16.52 6.44
CA GLU A 107 -13.12 -16.80 7.59
C GLU A 107 -14.32 -15.85 7.68
N PHE A 108 -14.09 -14.54 7.56
CA PHE A 108 -15.10 -13.51 7.81
C PHE A 108 -15.78 -12.96 6.55
N LYS A 109 -15.19 -13.20 5.37
CA LYS A 109 -15.70 -12.72 4.07
C LYS A 109 -16.00 -11.22 4.11
N GLN A 110 -17.24 -10.83 3.79
CA GLN A 110 -17.66 -9.42 3.71
C GLN A 110 -17.84 -8.74 5.07
N ASN A 111 -17.91 -9.52 6.16
CA ASN A 111 -18.07 -8.98 7.51
C ASN A 111 -16.73 -8.75 8.22
N ILE A 112 -15.61 -8.90 7.50
CA ILE A 112 -14.26 -8.73 8.04
C ILE A 112 -14.08 -7.33 8.65
N THR A 113 -13.43 -7.28 9.80
CA THR A 113 -13.04 -6.05 10.48
C THR A 113 -11.52 -5.94 10.61
N SER A 114 -11.02 -4.75 10.96
CA SER A 114 -9.59 -4.55 11.25
C SER A 114 -9.12 -5.39 12.43
N ASN A 115 -10.00 -5.68 13.40
CA ASN A 115 -9.68 -6.55 14.54
C ASN A 115 -9.48 -7.99 14.10
N ASP A 116 -10.30 -8.49 13.19
CA ASP A 116 -10.19 -9.86 12.69
C ASP A 116 -8.86 -10.09 11.97
N ILE A 117 -8.45 -9.10 11.15
CA ILE A 117 -7.14 -9.11 10.48
C ILE A 117 -6.01 -9.01 11.51
N ALA A 118 -6.11 -8.10 12.49
CA ALA A 118 -5.09 -7.91 13.52
C ALA A 118 -4.89 -9.16 14.39
N LEU A 119 -5.95 -9.95 14.63
CA LEU A 119 -5.83 -11.24 15.32
C LEU A 119 -5.02 -12.25 14.51
N LYS A 120 -5.16 -12.27 13.18
CA LYS A 120 -4.29 -13.09 12.31
C LYS A 120 -2.85 -12.60 12.33
N TRP A 121 -2.62 -11.29 12.38
CA TRP A 121 -1.27 -10.73 12.55
C TRP A 121 -0.61 -11.25 13.83
N VAL A 122 -1.28 -11.13 14.99
CA VAL A 122 -0.74 -11.61 16.26
C VAL A 122 -0.51 -13.13 16.27
N ALA A 123 -1.36 -13.90 15.58
CA ALA A 123 -1.25 -15.34 15.52
C ALA A 123 -0.08 -15.86 14.67
N TYR A 124 0.24 -15.17 13.56
CA TYR A 124 1.16 -15.70 12.54
C TYR A 124 2.42 -14.86 12.29
N ILE A 125 2.46 -13.60 12.73
CA ILE A 125 3.54 -12.67 12.40
C ILE A 125 4.36 -12.39 13.66
N PRO A 126 5.51 -13.06 13.84
CA PRO A 126 6.30 -12.93 15.07
C PRO A 126 7.00 -11.57 15.17
N PHE A 127 7.29 -10.94 14.03
CA PHE A 127 8.10 -9.73 13.90
C PHE A 127 7.72 -8.95 12.64
N GLY A 128 7.93 -7.63 12.69
CA GLY A 128 7.77 -6.70 11.56
C GLY A 128 8.77 -5.57 11.67
N TRP A 129 8.81 -4.68 10.68
CA TRP A 129 9.69 -3.51 10.66
C TRP A 129 8.93 -2.22 10.95
N SER A 130 9.64 -1.17 11.36
CA SER A 130 9.11 0.20 11.43
C SER A 130 7.69 0.34 12.01
N ALA A 131 6.68 0.60 11.17
CA ALA A 131 5.30 0.84 11.59
C ALA A 131 4.62 -0.44 12.09
N GLU A 132 4.85 -1.54 11.39
CA GLU A 132 4.34 -2.86 11.68
C GLU A 132 4.92 -3.40 12.99
N TYR A 133 6.20 -3.14 13.26
CA TYR A 133 6.82 -3.50 14.54
C TYR A 133 6.07 -2.86 15.71
N ILE A 134 5.88 -1.54 15.66
CA ILE A 134 5.18 -0.80 16.72
C ILE A 134 3.72 -1.27 16.84
N ALA A 135 3.05 -1.51 15.71
CA ALA A 135 1.70 -2.04 15.68
C ALA A 135 1.59 -3.42 16.34
N LEU A 136 2.49 -4.36 16.02
CA LEU A 136 2.53 -5.68 16.63
C LEU A 136 2.76 -5.59 18.14
N GLU A 137 3.66 -4.71 18.60
CA GLU A 137 3.89 -4.49 20.02
C GLU A 137 2.67 -3.87 20.73
N ASN A 138 1.96 -2.95 20.07
CA ASN A 138 0.71 -2.39 20.58
C ASN A 138 -0.40 -3.47 20.66
N LEU A 139 -0.54 -4.30 19.62
CA LEU A 139 -1.51 -5.40 19.60
C LEU A 139 -1.25 -6.42 20.72
N LYS A 140 0.02 -6.80 20.94
CA LYS A 140 0.43 -7.70 22.05
C LYS A 140 0.10 -7.11 23.43
N ARG A 141 -0.05 -5.79 23.55
CA ARG A 141 -0.46 -5.08 24.77
C ARG A 141 -1.98 -4.88 24.86
N GLY A 142 -2.75 -5.40 23.92
CA GLY A 142 -4.20 -5.25 23.86
C GLY A 142 -4.68 -3.91 23.29
N ILE A 143 -3.82 -3.16 22.61
CA ILE A 143 -4.20 -1.93 21.90
C ILE A 143 -4.53 -2.32 20.46
N TYR A 144 -5.80 -2.21 20.09
CA TYR A 144 -6.32 -2.63 18.78
C TYR A 144 -6.41 -1.47 17.78
N PRO A 145 -6.60 -1.75 16.48
CA PRO A 145 -6.79 -0.72 15.46
C PRO A 145 -7.99 0.19 15.76
N PRO A 146 -7.96 1.47 15.35
CA PRO A 146 -6.85 2.13 14.64
C PRO A 146 -5.70 2.58 15.56
N LEU A 147 -5.88 2.49 16.89
CA LEU A 147 -4.89 2.98 17.86
C LEU A 147 -3.57 2.19 17.80
N SER A 148 -3.63 0.91 17.44
CA SER A 148 -2.43 0.07 17.26
C SER A 148 -1.44 0.69 16.27
N GLY A 149 -1.93 1.30 15.19
CA GLY A 149 -1.10 1.95 14.17
C GLY A 149 -0.73 3.39 14.48
N GLN A 150 -1.42 4.05 15.42
CA GLN A 150 -1.27 5.48 15.70
C GLN A 150 -0.43 5.77 16.95
N ILE A 151 -0.61 4.98 18.01
CA ILE A 151 0.02 5.25 19.31
C ILE A 151 1.52 4.98 19.23
N ALA A 152 2.30 6.03 19.52
CA ALA A 152 3.76 6.01 19.57
C ALA A 152 4.42 5.44 18.30
N ASN A 153 3.74 5.57 17.16
CA ASN A 153 4.22 5.08 15.88
C ASN A 153 4.69 6.25 15.00
N PRO A 154 6.00 6.53 14.93
CA PRO A 154 6.54 7.61 14.08
C PRO A 154 6.49 7.26 12.59
N TYR A 155 6.29 5.98 12.27
CA TYR A 155 6.39 5.40 10.93
C TYR A 155 5.01 5.22 10.30
N GLN A 156 3.93 5.66 10.97
CA GLN A 156 2.54 5.40 10.56
C GLN A 156 2.18 5.90 9.15
N GLU A 157 2.99 6.78 8.55
CA GLU A 157 2.79 7.32 7.21
C GLU A 157 3.76 6.74 6.16
N TRP A 158 4.55 5.73 6.52
CA TRP A 158 5.50 5.07 5.62
C TRP A 158 4.81 4.07 4.67
N ILE A 159 5.62 3.47 3.81
CA ILE A 159 5.20 2.64 2.67
C ILE A 159 4.55 1.30 3.04
N GLY A 160 4.62 0.89 4.31
CA GLY A 160 4.33 -0.49 4.72
C GLY A 160 2.92 -0.99 4.37
N ALA A 161 1.91 -0.12 4.40
CA ALA A 161 0.57 -0.45 3.91
C ALA A 161 0.50 -0.53 2.36
N GLN A 162 1.22 0.36 1.65
CA GLN A 162 1.24 0.40 0.19
C GLN A 162 1.82 -0.88 -0.44
N MET A 163 2.83 -1.49 0.18
CA MET A 163 3.50 -2.68 -0.34
C MET A 163 2.68 -3.98 -0.22
N ARG A 164 1.72 -4.05 0.71
CA ARG A 164 0.93 -5.26 0.99
C ARG A 164 -0.56 -5.19 0.65
N CYS A 165 -1.04 -4.04 0.16
CA CYS A 165 -2.48 -3.85 -0.07
C CYS A 165 -2.97 -4.32 -1.45
N MET A 166 -2.07 -4.86 -2.29
CA MET A 166 -2.44 -5.33 -3.63
C MET A 166 -3.39 -6.53 -3.54
N VAL A 167 -3.21 -7.42 -2.55
CA VAL A 167 -4.09 -8.58 -2.33
C VAL A 167 -5.57 -8.21 -2.15
N GLN A 168 -5.88 -7.06 -1.55
CA GLN A 168 -7.25 -6.55 -1.38
C GLN A 168 -7.90 -6.23 -2.72
N GLY A 169 -7.10 -5.80 -3.71
CA GLY A 169 -7.51 -5.63 -5.10
C GLY A 169 -7.71 -6.97 -5.82
N LEU A 170 -6.83 -7.95 -5.59
CA LEU A 170 -6.96 -9.30 -6.17
C LEU A 170 -8.24 -10.02 -5.71
N VAL A 171 -8.66 -9.84 -4.46
CA VAL A 171 -9.94 -10.39 -3.94
C VAL A 171 -11.17 -9.54 -4.28
N SER A 172 -10.97 -8.40 -4.95
CA SER A 172 -12.01 -7.44 -5.36
C SER A 172 -11.86 -7.05 -6.85
N PRO A 173 -11.87 -8.01 -7.78
CA PRO A 173 -11.61 -7.76 -9.20
C PRO A 173 -12.66 -6.82 -9.79
N GLY A 174 -12.23 -5.66 -10.33
CA GLY A 174 -13.14 -4.65 -10.89
C GLY A 174 -14.09 -3.98 -9.90
N LYS A 175 -13.79 -4.10 -8.60
CA LYS A 175 -14.54 -3.52 -7.47
C LYS A 175 -13.63 -2.57 -6.65
N PRO A 176 -13.19 -1.43 -7.24
CA PRO A 176 -12.20 -0.54 -6.61
C PRO A 176 -12.67 0.06 -5.27
N ARG A 177 -13.95 0.40 -5.09
CA ARG A 177 -14.46 0.91 -3.80
C ARG A 177 -14.37 -0.16 -2.72
N LYS A 178 -14.75 -1.41 -3.04
CA LYS A 178 -14.55 -2.56 -2.15
C LYS A 178 -13.07 -2.81 -1.83
N ALA A 179 -12.20 -2.76 -2.84
CA ALA A 179 -10.75 -2.92 -2.65
C ALA A 179 -10.20 -1.85 -1.70
N ALA A 180 -10.57 -0.59 -1.90
CA ALA A 180 -10.23 0.51 -1.02
C ALA A 180 -10.72 0.30 0.42
N LYS A 181 -11.95 -0.21 0.61
CA LYS A 181 -12.48 -0.50 1.96
C LYS A 181 -11.67 -1.57 2.67
N LEU A 182 -11.35 -2.68 1.99
CA LEU A 182 -10.55 -3.75 2.57
C LEU A 182 -9.13 -3.26 2.90
N ALA A 183 -8.54 -2.45 2.02
CA ALA A 183 -7.22 -1.86 2.25
C ALA A 183 -7.23 -0.90 3.43
N PHE A 184 -8.29 -0.10 3.61
CA PHE A 184 -8.46 0.76 4.79
C PHE A 184 -8.54 -0.05 6.09
N LEU A 185 -9.25 -1.18 6.09
CA LEU A 185 -9.37 -2.07 7.26
C LEU A 185 -8.01 -2.67 7.66
N ASP A 186 -7.24 -3.14 6.67
CA ASP A 186 -5.89 -3.68 6.92
C ASP A 186 -4.88 -2.58 7.30
N SER A 187 -4.85 -1.48 6.55
CA SER A 187 -3.83 -0.43 6.69
C SER A 187 -3.86 0.21 8.08
N GLN A 188 -5.04 0.48 8.63
CA GLN A 188 -5.17 1.15 9.94
C GLN A 188 -4.66 0.31 11.13
N ILE A 189 -4.32 -0.97 10.90
CA ILE A 189 -3.68 -1.81 11.91
C ILE A 189 -2.31 -1.24 12.28
N SER A 190 -1.57 -0.72 11.32
CA SER A 190 -0.20 -0.20 11.51
C SER A 190 0.04 1.21 11.00
N HIS A 191 -0.87 1.77 10.20
CA HIS A 191 -0.67 3.03 9.50
C HIS A 191 -1.80 4.04 9.76
N SER A 192 -1.56 5.28 9.38
CA SER A 192 -2.50 6.41 9.41
C SER A 192 -2.18 7.37 8.27
N GLY A 193 -3.09 8.30 7.95
CA GLY A 193 -2.86 9.34 6.95
C GLY A 193 -2.31 8.80 5.61
N ASN A 194 -1.18 9.35 5.15
CA ASN A 194 -0.53 8.97 3.90
C ASN A 194 -0.24 7.46 3.78
N GLY A 195 0.04 6.77 4.89
CA GLY A 195 0.26 5.31 4.88
C GLY A 195 -1.01 4.54 4.47
N ILE A 196 -2.17 4.93 5.00
CA ILE A 196 -3.46 4.36 4.59
C ILE A 196 -3.78 4.70 3.14
N TYR A 197 -3.50 5.94 2.70
CA TYR A 197 -3.75 6.35 1.32
C TYR A 197 -2.91 5.54 0.33
N GLY A 198 -1.65 5.25 0.67
CA GLY A 198 -0.79 4.35 -0.10
C GLY A 198 -1.38 2.94 -0.21
N GLY A 199 -1.85 2.36 0.89
CA GLY A 199 -2.54 1.07 0.89
C GLY A 199 -3.77 1.05 -0.02
N ILE A 200 -4.64 2.05 0.11
CA ILE A 200 -5.83 2.21 -0.74
C ILE A 200 -5.44 2.32 -2.22
N HIS A 201 -4.44 3.14 -2.53
CA HIS A 201 -3.98 3.34 -3.90
C HIS A 201 -3.54 2.03 -4.56
N SER A 202 -2.73 1.20 -3.88
CA SER A 202 -2.29 -0.10 -4.40
C SER A 202 -3.43 -1.09 -4.60
N ALA A 203 -4.39 -1.15 -3.67
CA ALA A 203 -5.55 -2.02 -3.78
C ALA A 203 -6.44 -1.63 -4.98
N VAL A 204 -6.65 -0.31 -5.15
CA VAL A 204 -7.47 0.23 -6.23
C VAL A 204 -6.79 0.02 -7.59
N LEU A 205 -5.49 0.31 -7.72
CA LEU A 205 -4.70 0.01 -8.92
C LEU A 205 -4.91 -1.45 -9.36
N THR A 206 -4.73 -2.36 -8.42
CA THR A 206 -4.83 -3.81 -8.66
C THR A 206 -6.25 -4.21 -9.06
N SER A 207 -7.28 -3.65 -8.42
CA SER A 207 -8.68 -3.89 -8.76
C SER A 207 -9.04 -3.37 -10.16
N LEU A 208 -8.56 -2.17 -10.51
CA LEU A 208 -8.80 -1.52 -11.80
C LEU A 208 -8.10 -2.25 -12.96
N ALA A 209 -7.01 -2.98 -12.70
CA ALA A 209 -6.33 -3.80 -13.70
C ALA A 209 -7.20 -4.93 -14.28
N PHE A 210 -8.33 -5.26 -13.64
CA PHE A 210 -9.33 -6.18 -14.19
C PHE A 210 -10.31 -5.52 -15.17
N LEU A 211 -10.33 -4.18 -15.24
CA LEU A 211 -11.24 -3.40 -16.09
C LEU A 211 -10.52 -2.67 -17.22
N TYR A 212 -9.24 -2.37 -17.05
CA TYR A 212 -8.42 -1.63 -17.99
C TYR A 212 -7.10 -2.36 -18.20
N ASP A 213 -6.56 -2.29 -19.42
CA ASP A 213 -5.28 -2.91 -19.75
C ASP A 213 -4.12 -1.91 -19.86
N GLU A 214 -4.43 -0.61 -20.01
CA GLU A 214 -3.42 0.44 -20.19
C GLU A 214 -2.95 0.98 -18.82
N PRO A 215 -1.66 0.78 -18.43
CA PRO A 215 -1.19 1.12 -17.08
C PRO A 215 -1.33 2.60 -16.70
N ARG A 216 -1.12 3.55 -17.63
CA ARG A 216 -1.23 4.99 -17.30
C ARG A 216 -2.67 5.36 -16.95
N SER A 217 -3.64 4.77 -17.63
CA SER A 217 -5.06 4.95 -17.36
C SER A 217 -5.45 4.39 -15.99
N ILE A 218 -4.91 3.21 -15.62
CA ILE A 218 -5.11 2.61 -14.30
C ILE A 218 -4.57 3.54 -13.21
N ILE A 219 -3.35 4.05 -13.37
CA ILE A 219 -2.70 4.99 -12.42
C ILE A 219 -3.50 6.29 -12.28
N LYS A 220 -3.96 6.88 -13.38
CA LYS A 220 -4.76 8.11 -13.32
C LYS A 220 -6.09 7.89 -12.59
N LYS A 221 -6.75 6.76 -12.86
CA LYS A 221 -8.04 6.41 -12.24
C LYS A 221 -7.90 6.05 -10.77
N SER A 222 -6.81 5.41 -10.35
CA SER A 222 -6.63 5.06 -8.94
C SER A 222 -6.50 6.29 -8.04
N VAL A 223 -5.98 7.41 -8.56
CA VAL A 223 -5.89 8.69 -7.83
C VAL A 223 -7.28 9.30 -7.54
N GLU A 224 -8.31 8.92 -8.29
CA GLU A 224 -9.70 9.31 -7.98
C GLU A 224 -10.17 8.70 -6.65
N TYR A 225 -9.56 7.59 -6.21
CA TYR A 225 -9.82 6.93 -4.93
C TYR A 225 -8.88 7.40 -3.81
N ILE A 226 -8.35 8.62 -3.91
CA ILE A 226 -7.61 9.28 -2.84
C ILE A 226 -8.32 10.61 -2.50
N PRO A 227 -8.49 10.96 -1.22
CA PRO A 227 -9.22 12.17 -0.83
C PRO A 227 -8.58 13.45 -1.38
N GLU A 228 -9.43 14.37 -1.82
CA GLU A 228 -8.99 15.66 -2.36
C GLU A 228 -8.25 16.50 -1.32
N GLY A 229 -7.21 17.20 -1.77
CA GLY A 229 -6.40 18.08 -0.91
C GLY A 229 -5.51 17.36 0.10
N THR A 230 -5.32 16.05 -0.04
CA THR A 230 -4.33 15.28 0.73
C THR A 230 -2.93 15.41 0.12
N GLU A 231 -1.90 15.27 0.95
CA GLU A 231 -0.51 15.31 0.50
C GLU A 231 -0.20 14.17 -0.48
N PHE A 232 -0.64 12.94 -0.17
CA PHE A 232 -0.47 11.78 -1.05
C PHE A 232 -0.99 12.05 -2.47
N LYS A 233 -2.21 12.61 -2.60
CA LYS A 233 -2.79 12.92 -3.91
C LYS A 233 -2.01 13.99 -4.66
N GLU A 234 -1.57 15.03 -3.98
CA GLU A 234 -0.75 16.10 -4.58
C GLU A 234 0.58 15.56 -5.12
N VAL A 235 1.26 14.71 -4.34
CA VAL A 235 2.55 14.11 -4.71
C VAL A 235 2.36 13.19 -5.91
N VAL A 236 1.42 12.24 -5.84
CA VAL A 236 1.18 11.29 -6.95
C VAL A 236 0.76 12.02 -8.22
N SER A 237 -0.13 13.00 -8.12
CA SER A 237 -0.55 13.80 -9.29
C SER A 237 0.60 14.60 -9.87
N THR A 238 1.51 15.09 -9.04
CA THR A 238 2.72 15.80 -9.48
C THR A 238 3.67 14.87 -10.23
N VAL A 239 3.92 13.68 -9.70
CA VAL A 239 4.76 12.67 -10.38
C VAL A 239 4.13 12.22 -11.70
N ILE A 240 2.80 12.06 -11.76
CA ILE A 240 2.10 11.75 -13.02
C ILE A 240 2.37 12.83 -14.07
N ARG A 241 2.25 14.12 -13.72
CA ARG A 241 2.57 15.24 -14.64
C ARG A 241 4.02 15.19 -15.09
N TRP A 242 4.97 14.98 -14.18
CA TRP A 242 6.38 14.85 -14.54
C TRP A 242 6.61 13.70 -15.54
N CYS A 243 5.95 12.56 -15.36
CA CYS A 243 6.01 11.42 -16.28
C CYS A 243 5.34 11.66 -17.65
N GLU A 244 4.52 12.71 -17.78
CA GLU A 244 3.91 13.14 -19.06
C GLU A 244 4.79 14.16 -19.80
N GLU A 245 5.54 14.95 -19.04
CA GLU A 245 6.43 16.00 -19.56
C GLU A 245 7.84 15.48 -19.86
N ALA A 246 8.31 14.48 -19.11
CA ALA A 246 9.67 13.95 -19.21
C ALA A 246 9.83 12.98 -20.39
N GLY A 247 11.02 12.98 -21.00
CA GLY A 247 11.36 12.06 -22.09
C GLY A 247 11.67 10.65 -21.63
N ASN A 248 12.03 10.48 -20.35
CA ASN A 248 12.37 9.21 -19.72
C ASN A 248 12.13 9.28 -18.20
N TRP A 249 12.21 8.13 -17.54
CA TRP A 249 11.96 8.01 -16.10
C TRP A 249 13.10 8.58 -15.24
N GLU A 250 14.32 8.65 -15.77
CA GLU A 250 15.51 9.16 -15.06
C GLU A 250 15.36 10.66 -14.81
N GLU A 251 14.84 11.41 -15.77
CA GLU A 251 14.49 12.84 -15.61
C GLU A 251 13.50 13.08 -14.47
N VAL A 252 12.55 12.16 -14.27
CA VAL A 252 11.58 12.22 -13.16
C VAL A 252 12.26 11.90 -11.84
N LEU A 253 13.14 10.88 -11.80
CA LEU A 253 13.92 10.50 -10.61
C LEU A 253 14.79 11.66 -10.07
N ARG A 254 15.24 12.57 -10.94
CA ARG A 254 16.13 13.70 -10.56
C ARG A 254 15.39 14.96 -10.07
N LYS A 255 14.06 14.99 -10.07
CA LYS A 255 13.26 16.12 -9.56
C LYS A 255 13.02 16.01 -8.06
#